data_AF-A0A6J6ATD5-F1
#
_entry.id   AF-A0A6J6ATD5-F1
#
_cell.length_a   1.000
_cell.length_b   1.000
_cell.length_c   1.000
_cell.angle_alpha   90.00
_cell.angle_beta   90.00
_cell.angle_gamma   90.00
#
_symmetry.space_group_name_H-M   'P 1'
#
loop_
_entity.id
_entity.type
_entity.pdbx_description
1 polymer ?
#
loop_
_entity_poly.entity_id
_entity_poly.type
_entity_poly.pdbx_seq_one_letter_code
_entity_poly.pdbx_strand_id
1 'polypeptide(L)' 'MQAKLLEEQGLLGSIKVAMPKRTVFLEAFGQDDQGVLETIHSLPLAALWDIEVFPTTPPAGSSV' A
#
# COMPACT_ATOMS: atom_id res chain seq x y z
N MET A 1 4.10 10.51 -10.90
CA MET A 1 4.72 9.26 -10.40
C MET A 1 3.59 8.32 -9.97
N GLN A 2 3.68 7.01 -10.24
CA GLN A 2 2.60 6.06 -10.00
C GLN A 2 2.03 6.11 -8.57
N ALA A 3 2.90 6.16 -7.55
CA ALA A 3 2.48 6.26 -6.15
C ALA A 3 1.54 7.44 -5.87
N LYS A 4 1.82 8.61 -6.45
CA LYS A 4 1.00 9.81 -6.27
C LYS A 4 -0.37 9.69 -6.95
N LEU A 5 -0.43 9.03 -8.10
CA LEU A 5 -1.70 8.74 -8.79
C LEU A 5 -2.60 7.82 -7.95
N LEU A 6 -2.01 6.78 -7.35
CA LEU A 6 -2.74 5.85 -6.49
C LEU A 6 -3.21 6.50 -5.18
N GLU A 7 -2.41 7.41 -4.63
CA GLU A 7 -2.78 8.23 -3.47
C GLU A 7 -3.98 9.14 -3.80
N GLU A 8 -3.94 9.83 -4.94
CA GLU A 8 -5.05 10.69 -5.43
C GLU A 8 -6.34 9.89 -5.71
N GLN A 9 -6.21 8.60 -6.05
CA GLN A 9 -7.33 7.68 -6.26
C GLN A 9 -7.85 7.03 -4.96
N GLY A 10 -7.21 7.30 -3.81
CA GLY A 10 -7.57 6.70 -2.53
C GLY A 10 -7.21 5.20 -2.42
N LEU A 11 -6.37 4.69 -3.32
CA LEU A 11 -5.89 3.30 -3.31
C LEU A 11 -4.63 3.12 -2.46
N LEU A 12 -3.93 4.22 -2.15
CA LEU A 12 -2.74 4.25 -1.32
C LEU A 12 -2.85 5.36 -0.28
N GLY A 13 -2.58 5.04 0.99
CA GLY A 13 -2.65 5.99 2.10
C GLY A 13 -1.30 6.58 2.47
N SER A 14 -0.32 5.72 2.74
CA SER A 14 1.01 6.17 3.17
C SER A 14 2.12 5.21 2.74
N ILE A 15 3.29 5.78 2.45
CA ILE A 15 4.52 5.05 2.15
C ILE A 15 5.58 5.48 3.15
N LYS A 16 6.11 4.54 3.92
CA LYS A 16 7.20 4.77 4.88
C LYS A 16 8.35 3.83 4.60
N VAL A 17 9.56 4.38 4.47
CA VAL A 17 10.76 3.57 4.16
C VAL A 17 11.68 3.51 5.37
N ALA A 18 11.95 2.31 5.84
CA ALA A 18 12.93 2.03 6.88
C ALA A 18 14.26 1.59 6.24
N MET A 19 15.06 2.55 5.78
CA MET A 19 16.32 2.28 5.08
C MET A 19 17.27 1.32 5.81
N PRO A 20 17.48 1.41 7.15
CA PRO A 20 18.35 0.47 7.86
C PRO A 20 17.91 -0.99 7.79
N LYS A 21 16.61 -1.23 7.61
CA LYS A 21 16.00 -2.57 7.51
C LYS A 21 15.69 -2.97 6.06
N ARG A 22 15.88 -2.06 5.10
CA ARG A 22 15.48 -2.22 3.69
C ARG A 22 14.00 -2.63 3.57
N THR A 23 13.15 -2.11 4.45
CA THR A 23 11.71 -2.43 4.50
C THR A 23 10.91 -1.21 4.07
N VAL A 24 9.88 -1.43 3.24
CA VAL A 24 8.89 -0.42 2.87
C VAL A 24 7.57 -0.82 3.53
N PHE A 25 6.98 0.09 4.28
CA PHE A 25 5.63 -0.04 4.81
C PHE A 25 4.68 0.73 3.90
N LEU A 26 3.68 0.02 3.39
CA LEU A 26 2.64 0.56 2.51
C LEU A 26 1.31 0.41 3.22
N GLU A 27 0.55 1.49 3.27
CA GLU A 27 -0.87 1.46 3.57
C GLU A 27 -1.61 1.57 2.25
N ALA A 28 -2.43 0.57 1.95
CA ALA A 28 -3.18 0.45 0.70
C ALA A 28 -4.62 0.03 1.01
N PHE A 29 -5.54 0.41 0.14
CA PHE A 29 -6.98 0.17 0.33
C PHE A 29 -7.53 -0.62 -0.85
N GLY A 30 -8.40 -1.60 -0.56
CA GLY A 30 -9.02 -2.46 -1.54
C GLY A 30 -10.13 -3.32 -0.92
N GLN A 31 -10.88 -4.03 -1.75
CA GLN A 31 -11.94 -4.94 -1.28
C GLN A 31 -11.39 -6.25 -0.70
N ASP A 32 -10.27 -6.71 -1.22
CA ASP A 32 -9.58 -7.93 -0.80
C ASP A 32 -8.06 -7.80 -1.00
N ASP A 33 -7.33 -8.78 -0.47
CA ASP A 33 -5.87 -8.82 -0.54
C ASP A 33 -5.36 -8.85 -1.99
N GLN A 34 -6.11 -9.45 -2.91
CA GLN A 34 -5.71 -9.54 -4.31
C GLN A 34 -5.73 -8.17 -5.00
N GLY A 35 -6.80 -7.40 -4.85
CA GLY A 35 -6.91 -6.05 -5.41
C GLY A 35 -5.86 -5.09 -4.83
N VAL A 36 -5.53 -5.26 -3.55
CA VAL A 36 -4.42 -4.54 -2.91
C VAL A 36 -3.08 -4.93 -3.55
N LEU A 37 -2.82 -6.22 -3.73
CA LEU A 37 -1.58 -6.70 -4.35
C LEU A 37 -1.44 -6.23 -5.80
N GLU A 38 -2.50 -6.26 -6.60
CA GLU A 38 -2.49 -5.73 -7.97
C GLU A 38 -2.11 -4.24 -8.01
N THR A 39 -2.67 -3.46 -7.08
CA THR A 39 -2.31 -2.05 -6.90
C THR A 39 -0.84 -1.88 -6.55
N ILE A 40 -0.35 -2.64 -5.56
CA ILE A 40 1.06 -2.57 -5.13
C ILE A 40 1.99 -3.00 -6.28
N HIS A 41 1.67 -4.06 -7.02
CA HIS A 41 2.47 -4.54 -8.14
C HIS A 41 2.55 -3.56 -9.31
N SER A 42 1.63 -2.59 -9.41
CA SER A 42 1.74 -1.49 -10.37
C SER A 42 2.87 -0.50 -10.03
N LEU A 43 3.40 -0.51 -8.80
CA LEU A 43 4.48 0.38 -8.39
C LEU A 43 5.82 -0.03 -9.04
N PRO A 44 6.63 0.92 -9.51
CA PRO A 44 7.87 0.62 -10.27
C PRO A 44 8.88 -0.28 -9.55
N LEU A 45 8.90 -0.27 -8.21
CA LEU A 45 9.86 -1.03 -7.40
C LEU A 45 9.24 -2.28 -6.77
N ALA A 46 7.96 -2.57 -7.00
CA ALA A 46 7.26 -3.67 -6.35
C ALA A 46 7.86 -5.04 -6.65
N ALA A 47 8.41 -5.22 -7.85
CA ALA A 47 9.11 -6.45 -8.24
C ALA A 47 10.39 -6.74 -7.42
N LEU A 48 10.88 -5.76 -6.65
CA LEU A 48 12.05 -5.92 -5.78
C LEU A 48 11.69 -6.26 -4.34
N TRP A 49 10.40 -6.26 -4.00
CA TRP A 49 9.91 -6.47 -2.65
C TRP A 49 9.40 -7.89 -2.47
N ASP A 50 9.68 -8.46 -1.31
CA ASP A 50 8.97 -9.62 -0.79
C ASP A 50 7.78 -9.08 0.01
N ILE A 51 6.56 -9.26 -0.50
CA ILE A 51 5.37 -8.54 -0.03
C ILE A 51 4.57 -9.44 0.90
N GLU A 52 4.31 -8.94 2.12
CA GLU A 52 3.37 -9.52 3.08
C GLU A 52 2.20 -8.56 3.30
N VAL A 53 0.98 -9.09 3.31
CA VAL A 53 -0.26 -8.31 3.50
C VAL A 53 -0.78 -8.54 4.92
N PHE A 54 -1.05 -7.44 5.63
CA PHE A 54 -1.61 -7.48 6.98
C PHE A 54 -2.92 -6.66 6.98
N PRO A 55 -4.08 -7.29 7.25
CA PRO A 55 -5.34 -6.56 7.29
C PRO A 55 -5.32 -5.56 8.44
N THR A 56 -5.70 -4.32 8.16
CA THR A 56 -5.81 -3.26 9.17
C THR A 56 -7.28 -2.94 9.42
N THR A 57 -7.62 -2.67 10.67
CA THR A 57 -8.91 -2.03 10.99
C THR A 57 -8.84 -0.56 10.64
N PRO A 58 -9.85 0.01 9.95
CA PRO A 58 -9.94 1.45 9.72
C PRO A 58 -9.82 2.22 11.04
N PRO A 59 -9.27 3.44 11.03
CA PRO A 59 -9.27 4.30 12.21
C PRO A 59 -10.68 4.46 12.76
N ALA A 60 -10.84 4.38 14.09
CA ALA A 60 -12.13 4.56 14.72
C ALA A 60 -12.75 5.90 14.28
N GLY A 61 -13.92 5.84 13.62
CA GLY A 61 -14.62 7.00 13.07
C GLY A 61 -14.59 7.13 11.54
N SER A 62 -13.82 6.29 10.82
CA SER A 62 -13.90 6.21 9.36
C SER A 62 -15.06 5.32 8.94
N SER A 63 -16.28 5.83 9.02
CA SER A 63 -17.45 5.19 8.43
C SER A 63 -17.45 5.51 6.93
N VAL A 64 -17.02 4.53 6.13
CA VAL A 64 -17.21 4.41 4.66
C VAL A 64 -16.99 5.66 3.81
#